data_AF-K1XBH4-F1
#
_entry.id   AF-K1XBH4-F1
#
_cell.length_a   1.000
_cell.length_b   1.000
_cell.length_c   1.000
_cell.angle_alpha   90.00
_cell.angle_beta   90.00
_cell.angle_gamma   90.00
#
_symmetry.space_group_name_H-M   'P 1'
#
loop_
_entity.id
_entity.type
_entity.pdbx_description
1 polymer ?
#
loop_
_entity_poly.entity_id
_entity_poly.type
_entity_poly.pdbx_seq_one_letter_code
_entity_poly.pdbx_strand_id
1 'polypeptide(L)'
;MEEVSCCHCGGYFPPDPRQKNPRYCRKLECQRARKAAWQREKIRGDPDYRANQKRCWQDWCKVHPDYWKAYRQKHPDQARRNRDLQRMRNSRRRSRGRDDPPGMKGSMIAKMDASRPCGTSGKTTFSGQFWLVPVIAKMDALKVNIYGIPASCE
;
A
#
# COMPACT_ATOMS: atom_id res chain seq x y z
N MET A 1 -25.03 6.35 37.52
CA MET A 1 -23.68 6.11 36.97
C MET A 1 -23.80 6.38 35.49
N GLU A 2 -23.21 7.47 34.98
CA GLU A 2 -23.38 7.85 33.57
C GLU A 2 -22.66 6.82 32.69
N GLU A 3 -23.40 6.09 31.86
CA GLU A 3 -22.83 5.12 30.95
C GLU A 3 -22.38 5.81 29.66
N VAL A 4 -21.16 5.50 29.21
CA VAL A 4 -20.57 6.09 28.00
C VAL A 4 -20.62 5.08 26.86
N SER A 5 -20.96 5.54 25.64
CA SER A 5 -20.97 4.69 24.45
C SER A 5 -19.57 4.51 23.85
N CYS A 6 -19.24 3.29 23.45
CA CYS A 6 -17.94 2.99 22.85
C CYS A 6 -17.91 3.39 21.37
N CYS A 7 -16.92 4.18 20.95
CA CYS A 7 -16.75 4.60 19.55
C CYS A 7 -16.44 3.45 18.56
N HIS A 8 -16.10 2.24 19.05
CA HIS A 8 -15.81 1.10 18.18
C HIS A 8 -16.98 0.11 18.09
N CYS A 9 -17.45 -0.40 19.24
CA CYS A 9 -18.52 -1.41 19.25
C CYS A 9 -19.92 -0.85 19.51
N GLY A 10 -20.06 0.46 19.76
CA GLY A 10 -21.35 1.10 20.08
C GLY A 10 -21.90 0.78 21.48
N GLY A 11 -21.48 -0.33 22.10
CA GLY A 11 -21.94 -0.72 23.44
C GLY A 11 -21.60 0.30 24.54
N TYR A 12 -22.51 0.40 25.50
CA TYR A 12 -22.37 1.21 26.71
C TYR A 12 -21.44 0.54 27.72
N PHE A 13 -20.68 1.34 28.45
CA PHE A 13 -19.80 0.86 29.51
C PHE A 13 -19.65 1.91 30.63
N PRO A 14 -19.40 1.46 31.87
CA PRO A 14 -19.13 2.37 32.97
C PRO A 14 -17.76 3.03 32.77
N PRO A 15 -17.67 4.37 32.79
CA PRO A 15 -16.40 5.07 32.65
C PRO A 15 -15.50 4.80 33.86
N ASP A 16 -14.20 4.66 33.63
CA ASP A 16 -13.22 4.54 34.70
C ASP A 16 -12.96 5.92 35.32
N PRO A 17 -13.18 6.13 36.63
CA PRO A 17 -12.99 7.43 37.28
C PRO A 17 -11.56 7.99 37.12
N ARG A 18 -10.56 7.12 36.89
CA ARG A 18 -9.16 7.53 36.71
C ARG A 18 -8.86 8.02 35.30
N GLN A 19 -9.71 7.73 34.32
CA GLN A 19 -9.51 8.09 32.93
C GLN A 19 -10.39 9.27 32.55
N LYS A 20 -9.77 10.39 32.17
CA LYS A 20 -10.49 11.55 31.64
C LYS A 20 -11.11 11.18 30.28
N ASN A 21 -12.43 11.28 30.17
CA ASN A 21 -13.21 11.10 28.94
C ASN A 21 -12.95 9.77 28.19
N PRO A 22 -13.31 8.60 28.76
CA PRO A 22 -13.07 7.32 28.10
C PRO A 22 -13.97 7.14 26.87
N ARG A 23 -13.38 6.97 25.68
CA ARG A 23 -14.11 6.81 24.40
C ARG A 23 -14.26 5.35 23.94
N TYR A 24 -13.54 4.43 24.57
CA TYR A 24 -13.48 3.03 24.17
C TYR A 24 -13.65 2.13 25.39
N CYS A 25 -14.48 1.10 25.27
CA CYS A 25 -14.62 0.10 26.32
C CYS A 25 -13.36 -0.75 26.46
N ARG A 26 -13.23 -1.50 27.58
CA ARG A 26 -12.05 -2.33 27.89
C ARG A 26 -11.88 -3.59 27.00
N LYS A 27 -12.84 -3.89 26.11
CA LYS A 27 -12.76 -5.04 25.19
C LYS A 27 -11.52 -4.93 24.28
N LEU A 28 -10.81 -6.05 24.09
CA LEU A 28 -9.55 -6.10 23.34
C LEU A 28 -9.67 -5.49 21.93
N GLU A 29 -10.73 -5.84 21.20
CA GLU A 29 -10.97 -5.33 19.84
C GLU A 29 -11.16 -3.80 19.83
N CYS A 30 -11.86 -3.25 20.82
CA CYS A 30 -12.07 -1.81 20.94
C CYS A 30 -10.78 -1.07 21.33
N GLN A 31 -9.95 -1.69 22.16
CA GLN A 31 -8.64 -1.15 22.53
C GLN A 31 -7.64 -1.19 21.36
N ARG A 32 -7.69 -2.23 20.52
CA ARG A 32 -6.95 -2.29 19.25
C ARG A 32 -7.38 -1.18 18.31
N ALA A 33 -8.68 -0.97 18.16
CA ALA A 33 -9.22 0.11 17.34
C ALA A 33 -8.82 1.50 17.84
N ARG A 34 -8.83 1.73 19.16
CA ARG A 34 -8.33 2.96 19.79
C ARG A 34 -6.88 3.24 19.40
N LYS A 35 -6.00 2.24 19.58
CA LYS A 35 -4.57 2.36 19.23
C LYS A 35 -4.38 2.64 17.74
N ALA A 36 -5.14 1.96 16.88
CA ALA A 36 -5.09 2.18 15.44
C ALA A 36 -5.58 3.59 15.03
N ALA A 37 -6.62 4.12 15.67
CA ALA A 37 -7.11 5.46 15.43
C ALA A 37 -6.08 6.52 15.84
N TRP A 38 -5.49 6.36 17.04
CA TRP A 38 -4.41 7.23 17.51
C TRP A 38 -3.20 7.19 16.57
N GLN A 39 -2.78 6.00 16.13
CA GLN A 39 -1.64 5.87 15.22
C GLN A 39 -1.91 6.57 13.87
N ARG A 40 -3.13 6.43 13.32
CA ARG A 40 -3.52 7.14 12.10
C ARG A 40 -3.47 8.65 12.26
N GLU A 41 -3.99 9.15 13.38
CA GLU A 41 -3.95 10.57 13.69
C GLU A 41 -2.52 11.09 13.87
N LYS A 42 -1.67 10.33 14.58
CA LYS A 42 -0.26 10.66 14.73
C LYS A 42 0.50 10.68 13.42
N ILE A 43 0.35 9.67 12.58
CA ILE A 43 1.00 9.66 11.25
C ILE A 43 0.53 10.84 10.37
N ARG A 44 -0.72 11.27 10.54
CA ARG A 44 -1.29 12.39 9.78
C ARG A 44 -0.81 13.75 10.29
N GLY A 45 -0.77 13.95 11.60
CA GLY A 45 -0.46 15.25 12.21
C GLY A 45 1.02 15.50 12.48
N ASP A 46 1.84 14.44 12.58
CA ASP A 46 3.23 14.51 13.01
C ASP A 46 4.17 14.01 11.89
N PRO A 47 4.78 14.91 11.10
CA PRO A 47 5.64 14.54 9.99
C PRO A 47 6.93 13.85 10.45
N ASP A 48 7.47 14.22 11.61
CA ASP A 48 8.69 13.63 12.18
C ASP A 48 8.43 12.20 12.64
N TYR A 49 7.31 11.96 13.31
CA TYR A 49 6.87 10.61 13.66
C TYR A 49 6.74 9.71 12.43
N ARG A 50 6.16 10.23 11.34
CA ARG A 50 6.02 9.50 10.08
C ARG A 50 7.38 9.21 9.44
N ALA A 51 8.28 10.18 9.41
CA ALA A 51 9.63 10.01 8.87
C ALA A 51 10.44 8.98 9.67
N ASN A 52 10.36 9.05 11.00
CA ASN A 52 11.01 8.10 11.88
C ASN A 52 10.48 6.67 11.67
N GLN A 53 9.15 6.47 11.59
CA GLN A 53 8.60 5.14 11.27
C GLN A 53 9.13 4.58 9.95
N LYS A 54 9.24 5.43 8.92
CA LYS A 54 9.79 5.02 7.62
C LYS A 54 11.25 4.61 7.75
N ARG A 55 12.07 5.38 8.48
CA ARG A 55 13.48 5.06 8.72
C ARG A 55 13.64 3.75 9.48
N CYS A 56 12.91 3.56 10.58
CA CYS A 56 12.94 2.31 11.34
C CYS A 56 12.57 1.11 10.47
N TRP A 57 11.56 1.24 9.61
CA TRP A 57 11.17 0.17 8.69
C TRP A 57 12.27 -0.13 7.67
N GLN A 58 12.91 0.90 7.11
CA GLN A 58 14.02 0.73 6.16
C GLN A 58 15.22 0.05 6.83
N ASP A 59 15.61 0.49 8.02
CA ASP A 59 16.73 -0.07 8.75
C ASP A 59 16.45 -1.52 9.16
N TRP A 60 15.24 -1.82 9.60
CA TRP A 60 14.82 -3.20 9.87
C TRP A 60 14.89 -4.08 8.60
N CYS A 61 14.44 -3.58 7.45
CA CYS A 61 14.54 -4.32 6.17
C CYS A 61 15.99 -4.57 5.74
N LYS A 62 16.91 -3.62 6.00
CA LYS A 62 18.35 -3.80 5.71
C LYS A 62 18.97 -4.89 6.58
N VAL A 63 18.59 -4.94 7.86
CA VAL A 63 19.08 -5.94 8.81
C VAL A 63 18.46 -7.33 8.53
N HIS A 64 17.22 -7.36 8.01
CA HIS A 64 16.46 -8.59 7.81
C HIS A 64 15.91 -8.76 6.38
N PRO A 65 16.78 -8.82 5.34
CA PRO A 65 16.35 -8.84 3.95
C PRO A 65 15.53 -10.07 3.58
N ASP A 66 15.89 -11.25 4.12
CA ASP A 66 15.24 -12.52 3.79
C ASP A 66 14.07 -12.88 4.71
N TYR A 67 13.77 -12.07 5.73
CA TYR A 67 12.78 -12.41 6.76
C TYR A 67 11.43 -12.77 6.16
N TRP A 68 10.91 -11.97 5.23
CA TRP A 68 9.60 -12.22 4.64
C TRP A 68 9.57 -13.44 3.73
N LYS A 69 10.70 -13.84 3.16
CA LYS A 69 10.83 -15.08 2.38
C LYS A 69 10.78 -16.29 3.32
N ALA A 70 11.59 -16.26 4.38
CA ALA A 70 11.61 -17.30 5.41
C ALA A 70 10.25 -17.43 6.13
N TYR A 71 9.63 -16.31 6.51
CA TYR A 71 8.31 -16.30 7.14
C TYR A 71 7.24 -16.97 6.27
N ARG A 72 7.21 -16.67 4.96
CA ARG A 72 6.26 -17.30 4.03
C ARG A 72 6.50 -18.78 3.81
N GLN A 73 7.76 -19.24 3.87
CA GLN A 73 8.10 -20.66 3.81
C GLN A 73 7.65 -21.39 5.08
N LYS A 74 7.81 -20.76 6.26
CA LYS A 74 7.36 -21.31 7.55
C LYS A 74 5.84 -21.32 7.72
N HIS A 75 5.13 -20.41 7.05
CA HIS A 75 3.67 -20.28 7.15
C HIS A 75 2.98 -20.39 5.76
N PRO A 76 3.06 -21.56 5.10
CA PRO A 76 2.59 -21.73 3.73
C PRO A 76 1.07 -21.53 3.60
N ASP A 77 0.29 -22.00 4.57
CA ASP A 77 -1.18 -21.90 4.53
C ASP A 77 -1.66 -20.45 4.65
N GLN A 78 -1.05 -19.69 5.56
CA GLN A 78 -1.34 -18.26 5.72
C GLN A 78 -0.95 -17.48 4.47
N ALA A 79 0.22 -17.80 3.89
CA ALA A 79 0.68 -17.19 2.65
C ALA A 79 -0.28 -17.51 1.49
N ARG A 80 -0.79 -18.74 1.38
CA ARG A 80 -1.78 -19.14 0.36
C ARG A 80 -3.10 -18.38 0.55
N ARG A 81 -3.67 -18.39 1.75
CA ARG A 81 -4.91 -17.67 2.08
C ARG A 81 -4.79 -16.18 1.75
N ASN A 82 -3.67 -15.55 2.11
CA ASN A 82 -3.43 -14.14 1.82
C ASN A 82 -3.34 -13.85 0.32
N ARG A 83 -2.71 -14.74 -0.47
CA ARG A 83 -2.68 -14.64 -1.94
C ARG A 83 -4.09 -14.75 -2.53
N ASP A 84 -4.91 -15.68 -2.07
CA ASP A 84 -6.27 -15.87 -2.56
C ASP A 84 -7.17 -14.66 -2.24
N LEU A 85 -7.10 -14.15 -1.00
CA LEU A 85 -7.79 -12.93 -0.60
C LEU A 85 -7.32 -11.72 -1.42
N GLN A 86 -6.04 -11.63 -1.76
CA GLN A 86 -5.52 -10.57 -2.63
C GLN A 86 -6.07 -10.69 -4.06
N ARG A 87 -6.16 -11.90 -4.61
CA ARG A 87 -6.78 -12.14 -5.93
C ARG A 87 -8.24 -11.69 -5.95
N MET A 88 -9.02 -12.06 -4.94
CA MET A 88 -10.41 -11.63 -4.81
C MET A 88 -10.54 -10.10 -4.72
N ARG A 89 -9.71 -9.46 -3.88
CA ARG A 89 -9.70 -7.99 -3.76
C ARG A 89 -9.32 -7.31 -5.07
N ASN A 90 -8.31 -7.83 -5.78
CA ASN A 90 -7.90 -7.30 -7.08
C ASN A 90 -9.00 -7.48 -8.14
N SER A 91 -9.68 -8.62 -8.16
CA SER A 91 -10.81 -8.87 -9.07
C SER A 91 -11.96 -7.89 -8.82
N ARG A 92 -12.33 -7.67 -7.55
CA ARG A 92 -13.36 -6.70 -7.16
C ARG A 92 -13.00 -5.25 -7.54
N ARG A 93 -11.71 -4.88 -7.51
CA ARG A 93 -11.27 -3.56 -7.99
C ARG A 93 -11.39 -3.44 -9.51
N ARG A 94 -11.02 -4.47 -10.27
CA ARG A 94 -11.15 -4.50 -11.73
C ARG A 94 -12.59 -4.39 -12.20
N SER A 95 -13.54 -5.00 -11.48
CA SER A 95 -14.96 -4.91 -11.82
C SER A 95 -15.53 -3.53 -11.52
N ARG A 96 -15.10 -2.88 -10.43
CA ARG A 96 -15.54 -1.52 -10.06
C ARG A 96 -14.99 -0.43 -10.99
N GLY A 97 -13.77 -0.60 -11.50
CA GLY A 97 -13.15 0.33 -12.44
C GLY A 97 -13.76 0.38 -13.84
N ARG A 98 -14.88 -0.30 -14.10
CA ARG A 98 -15.66 -0.19 -15.35
C ARG A 98 -16.68 0.94 -15.33
N ASP A 99 -17.17 1.32 -14.15
CA ASP A 99 -18.19 2.38 -13.96
C ASP A 99 -17.61 3.73 -13.49
N ASP A 100 -16.29 3.81 -13.26
CA ASP A 100 -15.61 5.05 -12.86
C ASP A 100 -15.40 6.02 -14.06
N PRO A 101 -15.55 7.34 -13.86
CA PRO A 101 -15.28 8.35 -14.90
C PRO A 101 -13.86 8.24 -15.50
N PRO A 102 -13.65 8.67 -16.76
CA PRO A 102 -12.32 8.69 -17.38
C PRO A 102 -11.36 9.56 -16.54
N GLY A 103 -10.37 8.93 -15.91
CA GLY A 103 -9.39 9.59 -15.03
C GLY A 103 -9.37 9.10 -13.57
N MET A 104 -10.41 8.36 -13.15
CA MET A 104 -10.52 7.80 -11.80
C MET A 104 -10.60 6.26 -11.81
N LYS A 105 -9.94 5.61 -12.80
CA LYS A 105 -9.97 4.14 -12.91
C LYS A 105 -9.38 3.53 -11.65
N GLY A 106 -10.23 2.87 -10.85
CA GLY A 106 -9.91 2.22 -9.59
C GLY A 106 -8.51 1.60 -9.57
N SER A 107 -7.57 2.36 -9.01
CA SER A 107 -6.15 2.09 -8.75
C SER A 107 -5.75 0.66 -9.16
N MET A 108 -5.34 0.50 -10.41
CA MET A 108 -4.51 -0.63 -10.79
C MET A 108 -3.34 -0.62 -9.80
N ILE A 109 -3.22 -1.67 -8.98
CA ILE A 109 -2.06 -1.81 -8.11
C ILE A 109 -0.89 -2.03 -9.06
N ALA A 110 -0.18 -0.95 -9.37
CA ALA A 110 1.08 -1.02 -10.08
C ALA A 110 1.99 -1.88 -9.22
N LYS A 111 2.36 -3.05 -9.72
CA LYS A 111 3.48 -3.78 -9.14
C LYS A 111 4.72 -2.99 -9.50
N MET A 112 5.25 -2.23 -8.54
CA MET A 112 6.61 -1.69 -8.58
C MET A 112 7.65 -2.82 -8.41
N ASP A 113 7.38 -4.01 -8.92
CA ASP A 113 8.45 -4.98 -9.09
C ASP A 113 9.31 -4.40 -10.22
N ALA A 114 10.56 -4.02 -9.92
CA ALA A 114 11.52 -3.66 -10.94
C ALA A 114 11.44 -4.76 -12.01
N SER A 115 11.15 -4.38 -13.25
CA SER A 115 11.27 -5.30 -14.37
C SER A 115 12.62 -5.98 -14.19
N ARG A 116 12.62 -7.29 -13.93
CA ARG A 116 13.88 -8.04 -13.90
C ARG A 116 14.55 -7.66 -15.22
N PRO A 117 15.78 -7.10 -15.24
CA PRO A 117 16.51 -7.05 -16.49
C PRO A 117 16.48 -8.50 -16.98
N CYS A 118 15.76 -8.72 -18.09
CA CYS A 118 15.74 -10.01 -18.75
C CYS A 118 17.21 -10.42 -18.84
N GLY A 119 17.54 -11.62 -18.36
CA GLY A 119 18.89 -12.05 -18.01
C GLY A 119 19.86 -12.16 -19.19
N THR A 120 20.12 -11.04 -19.84
CA THR A 120 21.21 -10.84 -20.78
C THR A 120 21.91 -9.59 -20.29
N SER A 121 23.17 -9.73 -19.87
CA SER A 121 24.06 -8.64 -19.51
C SER A 121 24.09 -7.59 -20.62
N GLY A 122 23.38 -6.49 -20.43
CA GLY A 122 23.32 -5.39 -21.38
C GLY A 122 22.18 -4.46 -21.00
N LYS A 123 22.51 -3.18 -20.79
CA LYS A 123 21.56 -2.08 -20.56
C LYS A 123 20.29 -2.29 -21.40
N THR A 124 19.12 -2.39 -20.77
CA THR A 124 17.84 -2.49 -21.45
C THR A 124 17.56 -1.19 -22.20
N THR A 125 18.09 -1.05 -23.40
CA THR A 125 17.72 0.01 -24.33
C THR A 125 16.34 -0.34 -24.88
N PHE A 126 15.30 0.27 -24.32
CA PHE A 126 13.95 0.23 -24.92
C PHE A 126 14.04 0.87 -26.30
N SER A 127 14.24 0.05 -27.32
CA SER A 127 14.24 0.48 -28.71
C SER A 127 12.97 -0.03 -29.38
N GLY A 128 12.24 0.86 -30.06
CA GLY A 128 10.97 0.49 -30.69
C GLY A 128 10.04 1.67 -30.97
N GLN A 129 8.90 1.33 -31.56
CA GLN A 129 7.80 2.24 -31.86
C GLN A 129 6.88 2.38 -30.65
N PHE A 130 6.66 3.62 -30.21
CA PHE A 130 5.78 3.96 -29.10
C PHE A 130 4.75 5.00 -29.54
N TRP A 131 3.59 4.97 -28.90
CA TRP A 131 2.54 5.97 -29.09
C TRP A 131 2.38 6.78 -27.82
N LEU A 132 2.66 8.08 -27.89
CA LEU A 132 2.42 9.01 -26.79
C LEU A 132 0.97 9.49 -26.90
N VAL A 133 0.16 9.09 -25.92
CA VAL A 133 -1.24 9.51 -25.82
C VAL A 133 -1.36 10.50 -24.67
N PRO A 134 -1.56 11.81 -24.93
CA PRO A 134 -1.71 12.78 -23.87
C PRO A 134 -2.99 12.50 -23.07
N VAL A 135 -2.86 12.48 -21.73
CA VAL A 135 -3.96 12.10 -20.82
C VAL A 135 -4.97 13.23 -20.63
N ILE A 136 -4.62 14.48 -20.95
CA ILE A 136 -5.47 15.66 -20.77
C ILE A 136 -5.44 16.52 -22.04
N ALA A 137 -6.59 16.59 -22.70
CA ALA A 137 -6.98 17.37 -23.88
C ALA A 137 -6.64 16.82 -25.30
N LYS A 138 -7.59 17.11 -26.21
CA LYS A 138 -7.79 16.68 -27.60
C LYS A 138 -6.57 16.88 -28.52
N MET A 139 -5.57 16.02 -28.43
CA MET A 139 -4.55 15.88 -29.48
C MET A 139 -4.39 14.43 -29.88
N ASP A 140 -4.16 14.21 -31.18
CA ASP A 140 -3.96 12.88 -31.75
C ASP A 140 -2.70 12.21 -31.18
N ALA A 141 -2.73 10.88 -31.09
CA ALA A 141 -1.61 10.10 -30.55
C ALA A 141 -0.35 10.30 -31.41
N LEU A 142 0.75 10.71 -30.78
CA LEU A 142 2.00 10.99 -31.48
C LEU A 142 2.89 9.74 -31.51
N LYS A 143 3.26 9.31 -32.72
CA LYS A 143 4.14 8.16 -32.94
C LYS A 143 5.60 8.57 -32.73
N VAL A 144 6.25 7.98 -31.73
CA VAL A 144 7.66 8.23 -31.39
C VAL A 144 8.47 6.96 -31.54
N ASN A 145 9.62 7.06 -32.20
CA ASN A 145 10.62 5.99 -32.25
C ASN A 145 11.71 6.29 -31.23
N ILE A 146 11.91 5.41 -30.26
CA ILE A 146 13.03 5.49 -29.32
C ILE A 146 14.09 4.50 -29.79
N TYR A 147 15.33 4.95 -29.93
CA TYR A 147 16.48 4.10 -30.21
C TYR A 147 17.50 4.31 -29.10
N GLY A 148 18.02 3.20 -28.54
CA GLY A 148 19.09 3.29 -27.56
C GLY A 148 20.43 3.43 -28.27
N ILE A 149 21.14 4.53 -28.02
CA ILE A 149 22.51 4.69 -28.47
C ILE A 149 23.38 3.79 -27.57
N PRO A 150 24.08 2.76 -28.11
CA PRO A 150 25.02 2.00 -27.31
C PRO A 150 26.12 2.96 -26.87
N ALA A 151 26.40 3.01 -25.56
CA ALA A 151 27.55 3.74 -25.07
C ALA A 151 28.80 3.07 -25.66
N SER A 152 29.60 3.84 -26.40
CA SER A 152 30.95 3.44 -26.79
C SER A 152 31.72 3.05 -25.54
N CYS A 153 32.31 1.85 -25.54
CA CYS A 153 33.33 1.49 -24.57
C CYS A 153 34.57 2.35 -24.85
N GLU A 154 34.91 3.23 -23.90
CA GLU A 154 36.29 3.70 -23.70
C GLU A 154 36.91 2.91 -22.54
#